data_AF-A0A6N7CHC3-F1
#
_entry.id   AF-A0A6N7CHC3-F1
#
_cell.length_a   1.000
_cell.length_b   1.000
_cell.length_c   1.000
_cell.angle_alpha   90.00
_cell.angle_beta   90.00
_cell.angle_gamma   90.00
#
_symmetry.space_group_name_H-M   'P 1'
#
loop_
_entity.id
_entity.type
_entity.pdbx_description
1 polymer ?
#
loop_
_entity_poly.entity_id
_entity_poly.type
_entity_poly.pdbx_seq_one_letter_code
_entity_poly.pdbx_strand_id
1 'polypeptide(L)'
;MTAQRFPVVAGDVDAAVENLMTHYEQWGPLGLRHVMQAQRSPLIASIVARAQGLHHRWVEQVFAPYLDPLSAADRDLLFAQLAAGTDVLVWHVFRTDLGLSAERTGQALLGMLRALLPDTPPTRT
;
A
#
# COMPACT_ATOMS: atom_id res chain seq x y z
N MET A 1 -3.38 15.77 -10.34
CA MET A 1 -3.20 14.52 -11.09
C MET A 1 -3.12 13.38 -10.08
N THR A 2 -4.07 12.46 -10.10
CA THR A 2 -4.01 11.22 -9.32
C THR A 2 -2.97 10.33 -9.99
N ALA A 3 -1.79 10.17 -9.38
CA ALA A 3 -0.84 9.18 -9.84
C ALA A 3 -1.48 7.82 -9.65
N GLN A 4 -2.02 7.27 -10.74
CA GLN A 4 -2.74 6.01 -10.72
C GLN A 4 -1.71 4.90 -10.71
N ARG A 5 -1.86 3.96 -9.76
CA ARG A 5 -1.17 2.69 -9.78
C ARG A 5 -1.55 1.94 -11.07
N PHE A 6 -0.58 1.30 -11.74
CA PHE A 6 -0.89 0.48 -12.91
C PHE A 6 -1.81 -0.69 -12.52
N PRO A 7 -2.58 -1.26 -13.46
CA PRO A 7 -3.37 -2.46 -13.20
C PRO A 7 -2.48 -3.59 -12.66
N VAL A 8 -2.94 -4.27 -11.62
CA VAL A 8 -2.30 -5.45 -11.03
C VAL A 8 -3.33 -6.57 -11.01
N VAL A 9 -2.91 -7.79 -11.34
CA VAL A 9 -3.77 -8.98 -11.21
C VAL A 9 -4.03 -9.21 -9.73
N ALA A 10 -5.29 -9.30 -9.33
CA ALA A 10 -5.65 -9.53 -7.93
C ALA A 10 -5.00 -10.82 -7.41
N GLY A 11 -4.39 -10.76 -6.23
CA GLY A 11 -3.67 -11.88 -5.61
C GLY A 11 -2.16 -11.91 -5.91
N ASP A 12 -1.68 -11.20 -6.93
CA ASP A 12 -0.26 -11.14 -7.29
C ASP A 12 0.49 -10.13 -6.41
N VAL A 13 1.06 -10.63 -5.31
CA VAL A 13 1.73 -9.80 -4.30
C VAL A 13 3.05 -9.23 -4.83
N ASP A 14 3.78 -9.97 -5.65
CA ASP A 14 5.03 -9.51 -6.26
C ASP A 14 4.77 -8.34 -7.20
N ALA A 15 3.82 -8.48 -8.12
CA ALA A 15 3.42 -7.40 -9.03
C ALA A 15 2.83 -6.20 -8.27
N ALA A 16 2.11 -6.44 -7.16
CA ALA A 16 1.62 -5.37 -6.29
C ALA A 16 2.75 -4.54 -5.69
N VAL A 17 3.82 -5.18 -5.21
CA VAL A 17 4.99 -4.49 -4.65
C VAL A 17 5.78 -3.76 -5.73
N GLU A 18 5.99 -4.36 -6.90
CA GLU A 18 6.64 -3.67 -8.02
C GLU A 18 5.88 -2.40 -8.42
N ASN A 19 4.56 -2.49 -8.47
CA ASN A 19 3.67 -1.37 -8.75
C ASN A 19 3.75 -0.26 -7.69
N LEU A 20 3.74 -0.65 -6.41
CA LEU A 20 3.93 0.26 -5.27
C LEU A 20 5.28 0.98 -5.35
N MET A 21 6.35 0.24 -5.57
CA MET A 21 7.70 0.80 -5.66
C MET A 21 7.83 1.76 -6.83
N THR A 22 7.35 1.39 -8.02
CA THR A 22 7.34 2.29 -9.18
C THR A 22 6.60 3.59 -8.88
N HIS A 23 5.43 3.49 -8.23
CA HIS A 23 4.64 4.66 -7.84
C HIS A 23 5.37 5.52 -6.80
N TYR A 24 5.94 4.93 -5.75
CA TYR A 24 6.56 5.68 -4.66
C TYR A 24 7.93 6.26 -5.01
N GLU A 25 8.75 5.60 -5.82
CA GLU A 25 10.00 6.21 -6.29
C GLU A 25 9.72 7.46 -7.15
N GLN A 26 8.59 7.49 -7.89
CA GLN A 26 8.20 8.67 -8.67
C GLN A 26 7.47 9.74 -7.85
N TRP A 27 6.51 9.35 -7.00
CA TRP A 27 5.54 10.28 -6.38
C TRP A 27 5.60 10.33 -4.86
N GLY A 28 6.29 9.38 -4.22
CA GLY A 28 6.41 9.25 -2.77
C GLY A 28 6.87 10.55 -2.08
N PRO A 29 7.93 11.24 -2.54
CA PRO A 29 8.39 12.48 -1.92
C PRO A 29 7.34 13.60 -1.94
N LEU A 30 6.53 13.69 -3.01
CA LEU A 30 5.44 14.67 -3.08
C LEU A 30 4.29 14.28 -2.15
N GLY A 31 3.91 13.00 -2.14
CA GLY A 31 2.88 12.46 -1.25
C GLY A 31 3.23 12.72 0.23
N LEU A 32 4.46 12.44 0.63
CA LEU A 32 4.95 12.66 1.98
C LEU A 32 4.88 14.13 2.39
N ARG A 33 5.32 15.04 1.52
CA ARG A 33 5.21 16.49 1.79
C ARG A 33 3.77 16.91 2.03
N HIS A 34 2.82 16.39 1.25
CA HIS A 34 1.40 16.67 1.47
C HIS A 34 0.91 16.13 2.83
N VAL A 35 1.29 14.90 3.21
CA VAL A 35 0.94 14.33 4.52
C VAL A 35 1.45 15.22 5.66
N MET A 36 2.71 15.66 5.60
CA MET A 36 3.30 16.53 6.63
C MET A 36 2.66 17.94 6.70
N GLN A 37 2.05 18.39 5.61
CA GLN A 37 1.42 19.71 5.51
C GLN A 37 -0.10 19.69 5.75
N ALA A 38 -0.73 18.51 5.77
CA ALA A 38 -2.19 18.37 5.83
C ALA A 38 -2.82 19.09 7.04
N GLN A 39 -2.18 19.04 8.22
CA GLN A 39 -2.68 19.70 9.42
C GLN A 39 -2.69 21.24 9.32
N ARG A 40 -1.96 21.81 8.37
CA ARG A 40 -1.79 23.26 8.19
C ARG A 40 -2.59 23.83 7.03
N SER A 41 -3.24 22.99 6.23
CA SER A 41 -3.99 23.42 5.04
C SER A 41 -5.17 22.50 4.77
N PRO A 42 -6.42 22.98 4.89
CA PRO A 42 -7.62 22.20 4.57
C PRO A 42 -7.63 21.67 3.13
N LEU A 43 -7.10 22.46 2.18
CA LEU A 43 -6.94 22.02 0.80
C LEU A 43 -6.02 20.80 0.69
N ILE A 44 -4.84 20.84 1.33
CA ILE A 44 -3.91 19.71 1.32
C ILE A 44 -4.51 18.51 2.05
N ALA A 45 -5.19 18.72 3.18
CA ALA A 45 -5.91 17.66 3.89
C ALA A 45 -6.90 16.93 2.98
N SER A 46 -7.67 17.66 2.17
CA SER A 46 -8.60 17.06 1.20
C SER A 46 -7.89 16.24 0.11
N ILE A 47 -6.71 16.67 -0.33
CA ILE A 47 -5.89 15.93 -1.31
C ILE A 47 -5.40 14.62 -0.69
N VAL A 48 -4.90 14.68 0.55
CA VAL A 48 -4.43 13.50 1.30
C VAL A 48 -5.57 12.52 1.54
N ALA A 49 -6.73 12.99 2.00
CA ALA A 49 -7.91 12.14 2.21
C ALA A 49 -8.36 11.44 0.91
N ARG A 50 -8.34 12.16 -0.22
CA ARG A 50 -8.62 11.56 -1.53
C ARG A 50 -7.59 10.51 -1.92
N ALA A 51 -6.31 10.77 -1.68
CA ALA A 51 -5.23 9.82 -1.98
C ALA A 51 -5.33 8.55 -1.12
N GLN A 52 -5.62 8.69 0.18
CA GLN A 52 -5.87 7.57 1.10
C GLN A 52 -7.08 6.74 0.65
N GLY A 53 -8.18 7.39 0.27
CA GLY A 53 -9.35 6.68 -0.26
C GLY A 53 -9.06 5.91 -1.56
N LEU A 54 -8.17 6.42 -2.43
CA LEU A 54 -7.71 5.69 -3.61
C LEU A 54 -6.81 4.52 -3.25
N HIS A 55 -5.89 4.70 -2.30
CA HIS A 55 -5.03 3.66 -1.78
C HIS A 55 -5.83 2.50 -1.18
N HIS A 56 -6.80 2.82 -0.31
CA HIS A 56 -7.66 1.82 0.33
C HIS A 56 -8.43 0.98 -0.69
N ARG A 57 -9.06 1.61 -1.70
CA ARG A 57 -9.73 0.87 -2.78
C ARG A 57 -8.78 -0.02 -3.57
N TRP A 58 -7.56 0.45 -3.82
CA TRP A 58 -6.55 -0.37 -4.48
C TRP A 58 -6.16 -1.59 -3.62
N VAL A 59 -6.02 -1.43 -2.31
CA VAL A 59 -5.72 -2.53 -1.38
C VAL A 59 -6.85 -3.55 -1.41
N GLU A 60 -8.11 -3.11 -1.33
CA GLU A 60 -9.26 -4.02 -1.43
C GLU A 60 -9.26 -4.80 -2.75
N GLN A 61 -8.98 -4.14 -3.88
CA GLN A 61 -8.98 -4.78 -5.20
C GLN A 61 -7.82 -5.77 -5.39
N VAL A 62 -6.60 -5.38 -5.03
CA VAL A 62 -5.41 -6.20 -5.24
C VAL A 62 -5.39 -7.40 -4.30
N PHE A 63 -5.82 -7.22 -3.05
CA PHE A 63 -5.80 -8.28 -2.04
C PHE A 63 -7.16 -8.97 -1.84
N ALA A 64 -8.16 -8.72 -2.69
CA ALA A 64 -9.48 -9.36 -2.64
C ALA A 64 -9.40 -10.89 -2.48
N PRO A 65 -8.53 -11.64 -3.20
CA PRO A 65 -8.42 -13.10 -3.03
C PRO A 65 -8.05 -13.55 -1.60
N TYR A 66 -7.38 -12.69 -0.84
CA TYR A 66 -7.00 -12.96 0.56
C TYR A 66 -8.02 -12.41 1.56
N LEU A 67 -8.76 -11.36 1.19
CA LEU A 67 -9.72 -10.67 2.06
C LEU A 67 -11.13 -11.28 2.01
N ASP A 68 -11.61 -11.64 0.82
CA ASP A 68 -13.00 -12.08 0.59
C ASP A 68 -13.40 -13.36 1.34
N PRO A 69 -12.52 -14.36 1.54
CA PRO A 69 -12.90 -15.58 2.23
C PRO A 69 -12.95 -15.46 3.76
N LEU A 70 -12.50 -14.34 4.32
CA LEU A 70 -12.38 -14.15 5.77
C LEU A 70 -13.71 -13.75 6.42
N SER A 71 -13.81 -13.96 7.73
CA SER A 71 -14.86 -13.35 8.54
C SER A 71 -14.76 -11.82 8.48
N ALA A 72 -15.84 -11.09 8.75
CA ALA A 72 -15.80 -9.62 8.71
C ALA A 72 -14.73 -9.03 9.65
N ALA A 73 -14.56 -9.57 10.85
CA ALA A 73 -13.57 -9.11 11.81
C ALA A 73 -12.13 -9.38 11.33
N ASP A 74 -11.87 -10.58 10.80
CA ASP A 74 -10.54 -10.94 10.31
C ASP A 74 -10.20 -10.19 9.01
N ARG A 75 -11.19 -9.97 8.15
CA ARG A 75 -11.07 -9.15 6.94
C ARG A 75 -10.67 -7.72 7.29
N ASP A 76 -11.35 -7.09 8.24
CA ASP A 76 -11.07 -5.70 8.63
C ASP A 76 -9.68 -5.57 9.25
N LEU A 77 -9.27 -6.55 10.06
CA LEU A 77 -7.93 -6.58 10.65
C LEU A 77 -6.85 -6.75 9.57
N LEU A 78 -6.98 -7.73 8.67
CA LEU A 78 -6.01 -7.96 7.60
C LEU A 78 -5.96 -6.77 6.64
N PHE A 79 -7.12 -6.19 6.29
CA PHE A 79 -7.19 -4.97 5.49
C PHE A 79 -6.40 -3.83 6.14
N ALA A 80 -6.57 -3.59 7.45
CA ALA A 80 -5.85 -2.53 8.15
C ALA A 80 -4.32 -2.76 8.11
N GLN A 81 -3.87 -4.00 8.28
CA GLN A 81 -2.45 -4.37 8.20
C GLN A 81 -1.89 -4.15 6.78
N LEU A 82 -2.62 -4.59 5.75
CA LEU A 82 -2.22 -4.42 4.35
C LEU A 82 -2.21 -2.93 3.95
N ALA A 83 -3.23 -2.17 4.34
CA ALA A 83 -3.33 -0.74 4.06
C ALA A 83 -2.19 0.04 4.69
N ALA A 84 -1.89 -0.22 5.97
CA ALA A 84 -0.75 0.39 6.65
C ALA A 84 0.58 -0.05 6.01
N GLY A 85 0.76 -1.35 5.79
CA GLY A 85 2.02 -1.91 5.28
C GLY A 85 2.37 -1.46 3.86
N THR A 86 1.37 -1.05 3.08
CA THR A 86 1.54 -0.53 1.71
C THR A 86 1.47 1.00 1.63
N ASP A 87 1.40 1.71 2.76
CA ASP A 87 1.31 3.17 2.81
C ASP A 87 2.64 3.86 2.47
N VAL A 88 2.56 5.11 1.98
CA VAL A 88 3.73 5.93 1.65
C VAL A 88 4.61 6.21 2.88
N LEU A 89 4.04 6.25 4.08
CA LEU A 89 4.79 6.44 5.33
C LEU A 89 5.67 5.22 5.64
N VAL A 90 5.20 4.00 5.36
CA VAL A 90 6.03 2.79 5.53
C VAL A 90 7.14 2.74 4.49
N TRP A 91 6.84 3.09 3.23
CA TRP A 91 7.88 3.27 2.22
C TRP A 91 8.92 4.31 2.65
N HIS A 92 8.49 5.44 3.22
CA HIS A 92 9.38 6.49 3.71
C HIS A 92 10.32 6.00 4.81
N VAL A 93 9.81 5.24 5.80
CA VAL A 93 10.63 4.65 6.87
C VAL A 93 11.75 3.79 6.27
N PHE A 94 11.42 2.88 5.35
CA PHE A 94 12.43 2.02 4.73
C PHE A 94 13.40 2.78 3.83
N ARG A 95 12.87 3.61 2.94
CA ARG A 95 13.64 4.24 1.85
C ARG A 95 14.47 5.42 2.32
N THR A 96 13.93 6.22 3.23
CA THR A 96 14.53 7.48 3.68
C THR A 96 15.15 7.35 5.07
N ASP A 97 14.37 6.92 6.07
CA ASP A 97 14.83 6.94 7.46
C ASP A 97 15.88 5.85 7.72
N LEU A 98 15.66 4.66 7.18
CA LEU A 98 16.59 3.52 7.27
C LEU A 98 17.57 3.44 6.10
N GLY A 99 17.41 4.30 5.09
CA GLY A 99 18.34 4.44 3.96
C GLY A 99 18.45 3.21 3.05
N LEU A 100 17.44 2.34 3.00
CA LEU A 100 17.45 1.18 2.10
C LEU A 100 17.45 1.62 0.63
N SER A 101 18.09 0.85 -0.25
CA SER A 101 17.95 1.02 -1.70
C SER A 101 16.50 0.76 -2.13
N ALA A 102 16.11 1.20 -3.33
CA ALA A 102 14.77 0.91 -3.88
C ALA A 102 14.50 -0.60 -3.91
N GLU A 103 15.47 -1.40 -4.35
CA GLU A 103 15.35 -2.86 -4.39
C GLU A 103 15.20 -3.48 -2.99
N ARG A 104 16.01 -3.04 -2.01
CA ARG A 104 15.88 -3.51 -0.62
C ARG A 104 14.58 -3.05 0.03
N THR A 105 14.07 -1.88 -0.33
CA THR A 105 12.75 -1.40 0.10
C THR A 105 11.64 -2.29 -0.44
N GLY A 106 11.68 -2.63 -1.73
CA GLY A 106 10.74 -3.59 -2.33
C GLY A 106 10.79 -4.96 -1.65
N GLN A 107 11.99 -5.49 -1.40
CA GLN A 107 12.16 -6.75 -0.66
C GLN A 107 11.60 -6.70 0.76
N ALA A 108 11.81 -5.59 1.48
CA ALA A 108 11.29 -5.40 2.84
C ALA A 108 9.75 -5.35 2.85
N LEU A 109 9.15 -4.58 1.93
CA LEU A 109 7.69 -4.54 1.76
C LEU A 109 7.13 -5.92 1.43
N LEU A 110 7.71 -6.60 0.44
CA LEU A 110 7.29 -7.94 0.03
C LEU A 110 7.38 -8.96 1.17
N GLY A 111 8.48 -8.94 1.92
CA GLY A 111 8.66 -9.81 3.08
C GLY A 111 7.60 -9.56 4.16
N MET A 112 7.27 -8.30 4.44
CA MET A 112 6.23 -7.93 5.39
C MET A 112 4.84 -8.38 4.92
N LEU A 113 4.51 -8.19 3.64
CA LEU A 113 3.21 -8.62 3.09
C LEU A 113 3.09 -10.16 3.07
N ARG A 114 4.16 -10.87 2.69
CA ARG A 114 4.17 -12.34 2.74
C ARG A 114 4.06 -12.89 4.17
N ALA A 115 4.55 -12.18 5.17
CA ALA A 115 4.36 -12.58 6.56
C ALA A 115 2.90 -12.41 7.05
N LEU A 116 2.10 -11.58 6.38
CA LEU A 116 0.67 -11.37 6.68
C LEU A 116 -0.24 -12.32 5.89
N LEU A 117 0.23 -12.84 4.77
CA LEU A 117 -0.57 -13.59 3.81
C LEU A 117 -0.18 -15.08 3.82
N PRO A 118 -1.13 -16.00 3.59
CA PRO A 118 -0.77 -17.39 3.31
C PRO A 118 0.05 -17.50 2.01
N ASP A 119 0.88 -18.55 1.89
CA ASP A 119 1.75 -18.79 0.72
C ASP A 119 1.00 -18.83 -0.62
N THR A 120 -0.30 -19.11 -0.60
CA THR A 120 -1.18 -19.11 -1.77
C THR A 120 -2.54 -18.54 -1.35
N PRO A 121 -3.19 -17.71 -2.19
CA PRO A 121 -4.53 -17.23 -1.90
C PRO A 121 -5.47 -18.43 -1.66
N PRO A 122 -6.30 -18.41 -0.62
CA PRO A 122 -7.25 -19.48 -0.36
C PRO A 122 -8.15 -19.73 -1.59
N THR A 123 -8.28 -20.99 -1.97
CA THR A 123 -9.16 -21.37 -3.08
C THR A 123 -10.61 -21.14 -2.63
N ARG A 124 -11.36 -20.34 -3.39
CA ARG A 124 -12.77 -20.09 -3.11
C ARG A 124 -13.54 -21.42 -3.20
N THR A 125 -14.08 -21.87 -2.07
CA THR A 125 -14.97 -23.05 -2.00
C THR A 125 -16.38 -22.69 -2.40
#